data_AF-A0A5S5BZ79-F1
#
_entry.id   AF-A0A5S5BZ79-F1
#
_cell.length_a   1.000
_cell.length_b   1.000
_cell.length_c   1.000
_cell.angle_alpha   90.00
_cell.angle_beta   90.00
_cell.angle_gamma   90.00
#
_symmetry.space_group_name_H-M   'P 1'
#
loop_
_entity.id
_entity.type
_entity.pdbx_description
1 polymer ?
#
loop_
_entity_poly.entity_id
_entity_poly.type
_entity_poly.pdbx_seq_one_letter_code
_entity_poly.pdbx_strand_id
1 'polypeptide(L)'
;MSRMRHIRGRPSNYRKSLQNNKYWNTVKRKVRIRDNFKCLVCGCKIRLEVHHITYYVNGKSILNKELEFLVWMVTLCEKDHDKAHKQFDHPFNPNNPKKLNADEYKRRKNINRADEDGA
;
A
#
# COMPACT_ATOMS: atom_id res chain seq x y z
N MET A 1 26.61 1.89 -27.57
CA MET A 1 26.15 2.02 -26.17
C MET A 1 25.34 0.79 -25.81
N SER A 2 25.86 -0.11 -24.97
CA SER A 2 25.15 -1.34 -24.57
C SER A 2 23.99 -0.96 -23.65
N ARG A 3 22.75 -1.17 -24.11
CA ARG A 3 21.52 -0.91 -23.35
C ARG A 3 21.58 -1.74 -22.07
N MET A 4 21.62 -1.10 -20.90
CA MET A 4 21.74 -1.76 -19.60
C MET A 4 20.63 -2.81 -19.45
N ARG A 5 20.98 -4.09 -19.67
CA ARG A 5 20.04 -5.21 -19.60
C ARG A 5 19.58 -5.37 -18.16
N HIS A 6 18.28 -5.30 -17.92
CA HIS A 6 17.69 -5.56 -16.62
C HIS A 6 17.98 -7.01 -16.21
N ILE A 7 18.88 -7.23 -15.26
CA ILE A 7 19.24 -8.57 -14.75
C ILE A 7 18.06 -9.09 -13.93
N ARG A 8 17.49 -10.24 -14.33
CA ARG A 8 16.40 -10.90 -13.61
C ARG A 8 16.82 -11.14 -12.15
N GLY A 9 16.04 -10.63 -11.19
CA GLY A 9 16.33 -10.73 -9.75
C GLY A 9 17.09 -9.55 -9.15
N ARG A 10 17.66 -8.62 -9.95
CA ARG A 10 18.29 -7.40 -9.41
C ARG A 10 17.20 -6.47 -8.85
N PRO A 11 17.25 -6.06 -7.57
CA PRO A 11 16.33 -5.08 -7.02
C PRO A 11 16.46 -3.74 -7.75
N SER A 12 15.33 -3.11 -8.07
CA SER A 12 15.32 -1.74 -8.61
C SER A 12 15.97 -0.75 -7.64
N ASN A 13 16.49 0.37 -8.15
CA ASN A 13 17.06 1.42 -7.30
C ASN A 13 16.04 1.92 -6.27
N TYR A 14 14.76 1.97 -6.64
CA TYR A 14 13.68 2.31 -5.71
C TYR A 14 13.53 1.25 -4.61
N ARG A 15 13.51 -0.04 -4.94
CA ARG A 15 13.45 -1.10 -3.92
C ARG A 15 14.61 -1.02 -2.93
N LYS A 16 15.80 -0.62 -3.40
CA LYS A 16 16.97 -0.37 -2.54
C LYS A 16 16.77 0.86 -1.64
N SER A 17 16.22 1.96 -2.15
CA SER A 17 15.98 3.16 -1.34
C SER A 17 14.93 2.96 -0.23
N LEU A 18 14.16 1.87 -0.27
CA LEU A 18 13.26 1.48 0.83
C LEU A 18 13.99 0.77 1.98
N GLN A 19 15.22 0.30 1.76
CA GLN A 19 16.05 -0.37 2.75
C GLN A 19 17.01 0.68 3.35
N ASN A 20 16.82 1.05 4.61
CA ASN A 20 17.65 2.02 5.36
C ASN A 20 17.52 3.51 4.99
N ASN A 21 16.33 3.96 4.61
CA ASN A 21 16.03 5.38 4.42
C ASN A 21 15.20 5.96 5.59
N LYS A 22 15.70 7.02 6.25
CA LYS A 22 15.01 7.73 7.35
C LYS A 22 13.64 8.27 6.93
N TYR A 23 13.55 8.75 5.68
CA TYR A 23 12.28 9.20 5.09
C TYR A 23 11.27 8.05 5.06
N TRP A 24 11.66 6.91 4.48
CA TRP A 24 10.77 5.75 4.36
C TRP A 24 10.40 5.14 5.72
N ASN A 25 11.31 5.16 6.69
CA ASN A 25 11.00 4.75 8.06
C ASN A 25 9.92 5.65 8.69
N THR A 26 9.95 6.96 8.42
CA THR A 26 8.90 7.90 8.85
C THR A 26 7.56 7.59 8.18
N VAL A 27 7.55 7.34 6.86
CA VAL A 27 6.35 6.93 6.12
C VAL A 27 5.76 5.67 6.74
N LYS A 28 6.58 4.61 6.89
CA LYS A 28 6.15 3.34 7.50
C LYS A 28 5.54 3.54 8.88
N ARG A 29 6.17 4.37 9.73
CA ARG A 29 5.68 4.67 11.08
C ARG A 29 4.30 5.33 11.02
N LYS A 30 4.12 6.38 10.22
CA LYS A 30 2.85 7.11 10.14
C LYS A 30 1.71 6.22 9.63
N VAL A 31 1.96 5.43 8.57
CA VAL A 31 0.97 4.50 8.01
C VAL A 31 0.56 3.43 9.03
N ARG A 32 1.54 2.81 9.72
CA ARG A 32 1.25 1.77 10.72
C ARG A 32 0.48 2.29 11.93
N ILE A 33 0.79 3.50 12.41
CA ILE A 33 0.04 4.14 13.50
C ILE A 33 -1.41 4.39 13.06
N ARG A 34 -1.62 4.97 11.88
CA ARG A 34 -2.96 5.21 11.31
C ARG A 34 -3.78 3.92 11.16
N ASP A 35 -3.12 2.80 10.85
CA ASP A 35 -3.76 1.49 10.67
C ASP A 35 -3.77 0.65 11.96
N ASN A 36 -3.45 1.25 13.10
CA ASN A 36 -3.43 0.62 14.42
C ASN A 36 -2.60 -0.67 14.47
N PHE A 37 -1.46 -0.69 13.75
CA PHE A 37 -0.55 -1.82 13.64
C PHE A 37 -1.26 -3.15 13.27
N LYS A 38 -2.24 -3.07 12.36
CA LYS A 38 -3.01 -4.21 11.87
C LYS A 38 -3.12 -4.15 10.34
N CYS A 39 -3.24 -5.32 9.72
CA CYS A 39 -3.66 -5.42 8.32
C CYS A 39 -5.04 -4.80 8.17
N LEU A 40 -5.20 -3.87 7.23
CA LEU A 40 -6.48 -3.18 7.04
C LEU A 40 -7.59 -4.11 6.49
N VAL A 41 -7.19 -5.16 5.78
CA VAL A 41 -8.10 -6.17 5.21
C VAL A 41 -8.55 -7.15 6.31
N CYS A 42 -7.64 -8.00 6.80
CA CYS A 42 -7.97 -9.09 7.72
C CYS A 42 -7.78 -8.80 9.23
N GLY A 43 -7.14 -7.68 9.61
CA GLY A 43 -6.88 -7.36 11.02
C GLY A 43 -5.67 -8.07 11.67
N CYS A 44 -4.95 -8.92 10.94
CA CYS A 44 -3.74 -9.59 11.41
C CYS A 44 -2.68 -8.59 11.89
N LYS A 45 -1.90 -8.92 12.93
CA LYS A 45 -0.89 -8.04 13.56
C LYS A 45 0.57 -8.41 13.23
N ILE A 46 0.80 -9.50 12.51
CA ILE A 46 2.13 -10.04 12.23
C ILE A 46 2.50 -9.90 10.76
N ARG A 47 3.81 -9.90 10.47
CA ARG A 47 4.38 -9.82 9.10
C ARG A 47 3.77 -8.67 8.30
N LEU A 48 3.75 -7.48 8.92
CA LEU A 48 3.12 -6.29 8.36
C LEU A 48 4.07 -5.50 7.46
N GLU A 49 3.61 -5.18 6.26
CA GLU A 49 4.29 -4.37 5.27
C GLU A 49 3.45 -3.15 4.90
N VAL A 50 4.12 -2.08 4.46
CA VAL A 50 3.45 -0.90 3.92
C VAL A 50 3.42 -1.01 2.41
N HIS A 51 2.21 -1.08 1.87
CA HIS A 51 1.90 -1.24 0.46
C HIS A 51 1.63 0.12 -0.19
N HIS A 52 2.08 0.29 -1.43
CA HIS A 52 1.65 1.39 -2.29
C HIS A 52 0.38 0.99 -3.03
N ILE A 53 -0.73 1.68 -2.77
CA ILE A 53 -1.98 1.50 -3.52
C ILE A 53 -1.87 2.13 -4.91
N THR A 54 -1.06 3.17 -5.07
CA THR A 54 -0.70 3.76 -6.36
C THR A 54 0.69 4.38 -6.28
N TYR A 55 1.32 4.53 -7.44
CA TYR A 55 2.56 5.29 -7.60
C TYR A 55 2.32 6.68 -8.20
N TYR A 56 1.08 6.95 -8.64
CA TYR A 56 0.70 8.18 -9.32
C TYR A 56 -0.63 8.71 -8.80
N VAL A 57 -0.71 10.03 -8.61
CA VAL A 57 -1.92 10.76 -8.26
C VAL A 57 -2.04 11.95 -9.22
N ASN A 58 -3.18 12.09 -9.89
CA ASN A 58 -3.42 13.13 -10.91
C ASN A 58 -2.30 13.20 -11.98
N GLY A 59 -1.84 12.04 -12.45
CA GLY A 59 -0.76 11.92 -13.43
C GLY A 59 0.65 12.22 -12.92
N LYS A 60 0.83 12.60 -11.65
CA LYS A 60 2.13 12.90 -11.06
C LYS A 60 2.61 11.76 -10.17
N SER A 61 3.90 11.41 -10.29
CA SER A 61 4.53 10.41 -9.43
C SER A 61 4.58 10.91 -7.98
N ILE A 62 4.25 10.03 -7.05
CA ILE A 62 4.33 10.29 -5.60
C ILE A 62 5.59 9.67 -4.97
N LEU A 63 6.47 9.08 -5.77
CA LEU A 63 7.72 8.51 -5.27
C LEU A 63 8.61 9.59 -4.63
N ASN A 64 9.12 9.31 -3.43
CA ASN A 64 9.83 10.26 -2.55
C ASN A 64 8.96 11.42 -2.02
N LYS A 65 7.63 11.37 -2.24
CA LYS A 65 6.63 12.31 -1.73
C LYS A 65 5.52 11.59 -0.95
N GLU A 66 5.72 10.31 -0.61
CA GLU A 66 4.75 9.46 0.08
C GLU A 66 4.22 10.06 1.39
N LEU A 67 4.99 10.91 2.09
CA LEU A 67 4.53 11.63 3.29
C LEU A 67 3.35 12.59 3.03
N GLU A 68 3.23 13.13 1.82
CA GLU A 68 2.12 14.00 1.40
C GLU A 68 0.90 13.18 0.97
N PHE A 69 1.10 11.90 0.64
CA PHE A 69 0.10 11.01 0.04
C PHE A 69 -0.13 9.74 0.87
N LEU A 70 -0.06 9.84 2.20
CA LEU A 70 -0.19 8.67 3.09
C LEU A 70 -1.49 7.88 2.90
N VAL A 71 -2.57 8.54 2.44
CA VAL A 71 -3.86 7.89 2.13
C VAL A 71 -3.73 6.82 1.04
N TRP A 72 -2.76 6.96 0.14
CA TRP A 72 -2.44 6.00 -0.93
C TRP A 72 -1.46 4.90 -0.49
N MET A 73 -1.19 4.83 0.80
CA MET A 73 -0.38 3.81 1.44
C MET A 73 -1.24 3.02 2.42
N VAL A 74 -0.99 1.72 2.58
CA VAL A 74 -1.78 0.88 3.50
C VAL A 74 -0.93 -0.19 4.17
N THR A 75 -1.21 -0.46 5.44
CA THR A 75 -0.61 -1.58 6.18
C THR A 75 -1.35 -2.88 5.85
N LEU A 76 -0.62 -3.85 5.30
CA LEU A 76 -1.13 -5.20 5.00
C LEU A 76 -0.24 -6.26 5.64
N CYS A 77 -0.81 -7.42 5.98
CA CYS A 77 0.00 -8.60 6.25
C CYS A 77 0.52 -9.17 4.93
N GLU A 78 1.60 -9.95 4.97
CA GLU A 78 2.20 -10.59 3.79
C GLU A 78 1.17 -11.27 2.85
N LYS A 79 0.19 -12.00 3.42
CA LYS A 79 -0.83 -12.71 2.62
C LYS A 79 -1.70 -11.75 1.81
N ASP A 80 -2.23 -10.71 2.43
CA ASP A 80 -3.09 -9.73 1.75
C ASP A 80 -2.26 -8.75 0.90
N HIS A 81 -1.00 -8.53 1.25
CA HIS A 81 -0.04 -7.78 0.44
C HIS A 81 0.20 -8.48 -0.91
N ASP A 82 0.41 -9.80 -0.88
CA ASP A 82 0.58 -10.60 -2.08
C ASP A 82 -0.67 -10.63 -2.95
N LYS A 83 -1.86 -10.78 -2.34
CA LYS A 83 -3.15 -10.66 -3.04
C LYS A 83 -3.31 -9.30 -3.70
N ALA A 84 -2.98 -8.21 -3.00
CA ALA A 84 -3.09 -6.86 -3.54
C ALA A 84 -2.23 -6.68 -4.81
N HIS A 85 -1.10 -7.36 -4.94
CA HIS A 85 -0.31 -7.33 -6.17
C HIS A 85 -0.82 -8.30 -7.26
N LYS A 86 -1.35 -9.47 -6.87
CA LYS A 86 -1.73 -10.54 -7.81
C LYS A 86 -3.15 -10.43 -8.36
N GLN A 87 -4.09 -9.96 -7.55
CA GLN A 87 -5.51 -9.85 -7.91
C GLN A 87 -5.78 -8.47 -8.51
N PHE A 88 -6.06 -8.41 -9.81
CA PHE A 88 -6.24 -7.16 -10.55
C PHE A 88 -7.41 -6.31 -10.03
N ASP A 89 -8.48 -6.95 -9.57
CA ASP A 89 -9.69 -6.35 -9.04
C ASP A 89 -9.58 -5.95 -7.56
N HIS A 90 -8.50 -6.35 -6.87
CA HIS A 90 -8.30 -6.01 -5.46
C HIS A 90 -8.26 -4.49 -5.28
N PRO A 91 -8.96 -3.92 -4.27
CA PRO A 91 -9.09 -2.46 -4.10
C PRO A 91 -7.76 -1.74 -3.85
N PHE A 92 -6.73 -2.47 -3.43
CA PHE A 92 -5.38 -1.92 -3.23
C PHE A 92 -4.40 -2.22 -4.35
N ASN A 93 -4.80 -2.91 -5.42
CA ASN A 93 -3.88 -3.20 -6.52
C ASN A 93 -3.49 -1.90 -7.25
N PRO A 94 -2.18 -1.60 -7.44
CA PRO A 94 -1.70 -0.43 -8.18
C PRO A 94 -2.31 -0.26 -9.57
N ASN A 95 -2.59 -1.38 -10.25
CA ASN A 95 -3.08 -1.42 -11.61
C ASN A 95 -4.63 -1.41 -11.69
N ASN A 96 -5.33 -1.54 -10.56
CA ASN A 96 -6.79 -1.48 -10.55
C ASN A 96 -7.25 -0.04 -10.85
N PRO A 97 -8.08 0.20 -11.88
CA PRO A 97 -8.63 1.53 -12.15
C PRO A 97 -9.67 1.97 -11.09
N LYS A 98 -10.29 1.02 -10.40
CA LYS A 98 -11.28 1.23 -9.32
C LYS A 98 -10.66 1.09 -7.92
N LYS A 99 -9.33 1.21 -7.81
CA LYS A 99 -8.63 1.18 -6.51
C LYS A 99 -9.17 2.24 -5.56
N LEU A 100 -9.11 1.93 -4.26
CA LEU A 100 -9.57 2.81 -3.20
C LEU A 100 -8.39 3.23 -2.35
N ASN A 101 -8.34 4.50 -1.95
CA ASN A 101 -7.40 4.88 -0.91
C ASN A 101 -7.81 4.28 0.46
N ALA A 102 -6.89 4.30 1.42
CA ALA A 102 -7.10 3.65 2.71
C ALA A 102 -8.31 4.21 3.48
N ASP A 103 -8.61 5.49 3.34
CA ASP A 103 -9.71 6.16 4.05
C ASP A 103 -11.07 5.86 3.39
N GLU A 104 -11.14 5.83 2.07
CA GLU A 104 -12.29 5.33 1.31
C GLU A 104 -12.61 3.87 1.67
N TYR A 105 -11.58 3.03 1.75
CA TYR A 105 -11.77 1.63 2.14
C TYR A 105 -12.31 1.50 3.56
N LYS A 106 -11.75 2.24 4.54
CA LYS A 106 -12.25 2.26 5.92
C LYS A 106 -13.71 2.69 5.99
N ARG A 107 -14.08 3.75 5.27
CA ARG A 107 -15.47 4.24 5.21
C ARG A 107 -16.41 3.16 4.67
N ARG A 108 -16.09 2.52 3.55
CA ARG A 108 -16.92 1.45 2.98
C ARG A 108 -17.04 0.24 3.92
N LYS A 109 -15.95 -0.16 4.56
CA LYS A 109 -15.96 -1.29 5.51
C LYS A 109 -16.84 -1.01 6.74
N ASN A 110 -16.87 0.23 7.21
CA ASN A 110 -17.70 0.62 8.35
C ASN A 110 -19.19 0.67 8.00
N ILE A 111 -19.54 1.14 6.80
CA ILE A 111 -20.93 1.13 6.30
C ILE A 111 -21.46 -0.31 6.28
N ASN A 112 -20.73 -1.23 5.64
CA ASN A 112 -21.15 -2.63 5.54
C ASN A 112 -21.33 -3.32 6.90
N ARG A 113 -20.55 -2.93 7.92
CA ARG A 113 -20.69 -3.46 9.28
C ARG A 113 -21.95 -2.95 9.99
N ALA A 114 -22.30 -1.69 9.79
CA ALA A 114 -23.50 -1.11 10.39
C ALA A 114 -24.78 -1.77 9.85
N ASP A 115 -24.75 -2.22 8.59
CA ASP A 115 -25.86 -2.94 7.97
C ASP A 115 -25.99 -4.39 8.50
N GLU A 116 -24.89 -5.03 8.90
CA GLU A 116 -24.89 -6.39 9.48
C GLU A 116 -25.37 -6.43 10.93
N ASP A 117 -25.08 -5.39 11.73
CA ASP A 117 -25.48 -5.31 13.14
C ASP A 117 -26.93 -4.78 13.33
N GLY A 118 -27.57 -4.32 12.25
CA GLY A 118 -28.93 -3.77 12.24
C GLY A 118 -30.02 -4.70 11.68
N ALA A 119 -29.68 -5.97 11.40
CA ALA A 119 -30.58 -7.00 10.87
C ALA A 119 -30.90 -8.09 11.90
#